data_AF-A0A851JWB8-F1
#
_entry.id   AF-A0A851JWB8-F1
#
_cell.length_a   1.000
_cell.length_b   1.000
_cell.length_c   1.000
_cell.angle_alpha   90.00
_cell.angle_beta   90.00
_cell.angle_gamma   90.00
#
_symmetry.space_group_name_H-M   'P 1'
#
loop_
_entity.id
_entity.type
_entity.pdbx_description
1 polymer ?
#
loop_
_entity_poly.entity_id
_entity_poly.type
_entity_poly.pdbx_seq_one_letter_code
_entity_poly.pdbx_strand_id
1 'polypeptide(L)'
;MRMGCAAAVAVPWLALLALARQPPEKPSATPHLTRRPFLVAWNVPTQDCKPRFQVSFDFSIFDLDASPNEGFVGQNLTIFYKERLGLYPYYTRQGVAVNGGVPQNSSLSEHLARLQEGIEKYIRSSTKEGLAVIDWEEWRPVWARNWKPKDIYREASQELVLRRQPTWPPEKVNKQAAFEFESAAQEFMVKTLRQAKSFRPKQLWGFYLFPDCYNHDYSKNKESYTGQCPDVEKSRNDQLKWLWKESMALYPSIYLDPLLDSTPNSRKFVRARVMEAMRISQKHHDDYSLPVFVYTRPTYIRKLNVLSQPDLISTIGESAALGAAGAILWGDAVDTKNRELCQLMKNYLEGDLGRYVVNVTTAAELCSTTLCQGRGRCLRQDSHADVFLHLNSTNFQLRRRDADHPERPLFWAEGQLSSADVLFLRTHFHCHCYQGWQGSGCQTRAGPRSDAPGPLAPLGLGVLWLLASWC
;
A
#
# COMPACT_ATOMS: atom_id res chain seq x y z
N MET A 1 -25.45 -24.48 53.66
CA MET A 1 -25.23 -25.43 52.55
C MET A 1 -25.98 -24.91 51.32
N ARG A 2 -25.27 -24.79 50.20
CA ARG A 2 -25.72 -24.57 48.80
C ARG A 2 -26.33 -23.21 48.41
N MET A 3 -25.45 -22.21 48.32
CA MET A 3 -25.45 -21.26 47.18
C MET A 3 -25.02 -22.02 45.92
N GLY A 4 -25.70 -21.82 44.80
CA GLY A 4 -25.22 -22.26 43.48
C GLY A 4 -26.32 -22.63 42.49
N CYS A 5 -26.90 -21.63 41.81
CA CYS A 5 -27.61 -21.84 40.53
C CYS A 5 -27.78 -20.53 39.70
N ALA A 6 -26.90 -19.55 39.84
CA ALA A 6 -26.94 -18.31 39.03
C ALA A 6 -25.75 -18.17 38.05
N ALA A 7 -24.90 -19.19 37.91
CA ALA A 7 -23.67 -19.13 37.12
C ALA A 7 -23.64 -20.04 35.87
N ALA A 8 -24.77 -20.67 35.49
CA ALA A 8 -24.79 -21.68 34.42
C ALA A 8 -25.37 -21.23 33.08
N VAL A 9 -25.89 -19.99 32.95
CA VAL A 9 -26.58 -19.55 31.71
C VAL A 9 -25.87 -18.38 30.98
N ALA A 10 -24.85 -17.77 31.58
CA ALA A 10 -24.11 -16.66 30.95
C ALA A 10 -22.90 -17.10 30.10
N VAL A 11 -22.43 -18.33 30.26
CA VAL A 11 -21.25 -18.86 29.55
C VAL A 11 -21.50 -19.25 28.08
N PRO A 12 -22.69 -19.75 27.65
CA PRO A 12 -22.90 -20.15 26.26
C PRO A 12 -23.00 -18.94 25.31
N TRP A 13 -23.51 -17.79 25.80
CA TRP A 13 -23.73 -16.59 24.98
C TRP A 13 -22.43 -15.85 24.65
N LEU A 14 -21.46 -15.83 25.56
CA LEU A 14 -20.12 -15.26 25.31
C LEU A 14 -19.28 -16.16 24.40
N ALA A 15 -19.47 -17.48 24.45
CA ALA A 15 -18.80 -18.43 23.54
C ALA A 15 -19.38 -18.37 22.11
N LEU A 16 -20.68 -18.10 21.95
CA LEU A 16 -21.32 -17.92 20.64
C LEU A 16 -20.96 -16.56 19.98
N LEU A 17 -20.73 -15.50 20.75
CA LEU A 17 -20.22 -14.23 20.23
C LEU A 17 -18.72 -14.28 19.89
N ALA A 18 -17.94 -15.16 20.54
CA ALA A 18 -16.54 -15.42 20.19
C ALA A 18 -16.36 -16.22 18.88
N LEU A 19 -17.44 -16.80 18.36
CA LEU A 19 -17.51 -17.47 17.05
C LEU A 19 -18.13 -16.59 15.96
N ALA A 20 -18.14 -15.26 16.15
CA ALA A 20 -18.35 -14.33 15.04
C ALA A 20 -17.20 -14.53 14.03
N ARG A 21 -17.39 -15.49 13.10
CA ARG A 21 -16.55 -15.69 11.92
C ARG A 21 -16.35 -14.32 11.32
N GLN A 22 -15.10 -13.86 11.27
CA GLN A 22 -14.79 -12.70 10.45
C GLN A 22 -15.37 -12.99 9.05
N PRO A 23 -16.06 -12.01 8.44
CA PRO A 23 -16.56 -12.20 7.09
C PRO A 23 -15.39 -12.68 6.22
N PRO A 24 -15.62 -13.68 5.35
CA PRO A 24 -14.55 -14.24 4.54
C PRO A 24 -13.83 -13.11 3.81
N GLU A 25 -12.50 -13.15 3.81
CA GLU A 25 -11.68 -12.14 3.13
C GLU A 25 -12.15 -11.98 1.68
N LYS A 26 -12.29 -10.72 1.22
CA LYS A 26 -12.68 -10.47 -0.16
C LYS A 26 -11.57 -10.96 -1.07
N PRO A 27 -11.89 -11.46 -2.27
CA PRO A 27 -10.86 -11.90 -3.21
C PRO A 27 -9.95 -10.72 -3.57
N SER A 28 -8.68 -11.01 -3.78
CA SER A 28 -7.69 -10.05 -4.23
C SER A 28 -7.94 -9.62 -5.67
N ALA A 29 -7.66 -8.37 -6.02
CA ALA A 29 -7.64 -7.95 -7.41
C ALA A 29 -6.68 -8.84 -8.23
N THR A 30 -7.11 -9.25 -9.42
CA THR A 30 -6.27 -10.05 -10.31
C THR A 30 -5.06 -9.22 -10.76
N PRO A 31 -3.82 -9.78 -10.77
CA PRO A 31 -2.62 -9.05 -11.14
C PRO A 31 -2.54 -8.89 -12.67
N HIS A 32 -3.34 -8.00 -13.24
CA HIS A 32 -3.44 -7.83 -14.69
C HIS A 32 -2.14 -7.34 -15.33
N LEU A 33 -1.40 -6.47 -14.64
CA LEU A 33 -0.23 -5.78 -15.18
C LEU A 33 0.92 -6.73 -15.60
N THR A 34 1.29 -7.69 -14.75
CA THR A 34 2.41 -8.62 -15.03
C THR A 34 2.08 -10.08 -14.80
N ARG A 35 0.87 -10.41 -14.34
CA ARG A 35 0.45 -11.76 -13.91
C ARG A 35 1.24 -12.35 -12.73
N ARG A 36 2.16 -11.59 -12.13
CA ARG A 36 2.93 -12.04 -10.96
C ARG A 36 2.18 -11.75 -9.66
N PRO A 37 2.33 -12.61 -8.63
CA PRO A 37 1.68 -12.40 -7.34
C PRO A 37 2.28 -11.25 -6.54
N PHE A 38 3.57 -10.97 -6.74
CA PHE A 38 4.29 -9.87 -6.10
C PHE A 38 5.20 -9.19 -7.13
N LEU A 39 4.90 -7.93 -7.42
CA LEU A 39 5.59 -7.10 -8.40
C LEU A 39 6.64 -6.20 -7.73
N VAL A 40 7.81 -6.01 -8.34
CA VAL A 40 8.77 -5.00 -7.90
C VAL A 40 9.05 -4.00 -9.01
N ALA A 41 8.83 -2.72 -8.73
CA ALA A 41 9.05 -1.62 -9.65
C ALA A 41 10.24 -0.74 -9.24
N TRP A 42 11.05 -0.34 -10.22
CA TRP A 42 12.09 0.66 -10.06
C TRP A 42 11.57 2.05 -10.45
N ASN A 43 11.60 2.99 -9.50
CA ASN A 43 11.19 4.39 -9.69
C ASN A 43 12.19 5.40 -9.11
N VAL A 44 13.48 5.11 -9.27
CA VAL A 44 14.60 5.98 -8.87
C VAL A 44 15.10 6.73 -10.12
N PRO A 45 15.44 8.03 -10.03
CA PRO A 45 15.84 8.85 -11.17
C PRO A 45 17.27 8.55 -11.66
N THR A 46 17.50 7.39 -12.25
CA THR A 46 18.81 6.92 -12.76
C THR A 46 19.07 7.26 -14.23
N GLN A 47 18.11 7.83 -14.96
CA GLN A 47 18.22 8.15 -16.38
C GLN A 47 19.43 9.02 -16.77
N ASP A 48 19.88 9.89 -15.86
CA ASP A 48 20.99 10.81 -16.12
C ASP A 48 22.36 10.16 -15.88
N CYS A 49 22.41 8.99 -15.22
CA CYS A 49 23.66 8.32 -14.87
C CYS A 49 24.46 7.88 -16.10
N LYS A 50 23.79 7.39 -17.15
CA LYS A 50 24.45 6.97 -18.40
C LYS A 50 24.99 8.16 -19.19
N PRO A 51 24.18 9.15 -19.62
CA PRO A 51 24.66 10.25 -20.44
C PRO A 51 25.65 11.17 -19.71
N ARG A 52 25.53 11.35 -18.38
CA ARG A 52 26.41 12.26 -17.63
C ARG A 52 27.65 11.59 -17.05
N PHE A 53 27.56 10.33 -16.65
CA PHE A 53 28.62 9.66 -15.88
C PHE A 53 29.07 8.31 -16.45
N GLN A 54 28.54 7.91 -17.62
CA GLN A 54 28.82 6.64 -18.28
C GLN A 54 28.45 5.40 -17.42
N VAL A 55 27.54 5.56 -16.46
CA VAL A 55 27.06 4.46 -15.61
C VAL A 55 25.72 3.96 -16.17
N SER A 56 25.74 2.79 -16.79
CA SER A 56 24.52 2.12 -17.30
C SER A 56 23.99 1.11 -16.31
N PHE A 57 22.68 1.07 -16.13
CA PHE A 57 21.98 0.12 -15.26
C PHE A 57 21.32 -0.99 -16.09
N ASP A 58 21.19 -2.17 -15.50
CA ASP A 58 20.36 -3.24 -16.02
C ASP A 58 19.10 -3.43 -15.15
N PHE A 59 17.94 -3.12 -15.72
CA PHE A 59 16.65 -3.23 -15.03
C PHE A 59 15.90 -4.54 -15.29
N SER A 60 16.49 -5.50 -16.01
CA SER A 60 15.82 -6.75 -16.44
C SER A 60 15.28 -7.65 -15.31
N ILE A 61 15.64 -7.37 -14.05
CA ILE A 61 15.11 -8.06 -12.87
C ILE A 61 13.82 -7.45 -12.31
N PHE A 62 13.49 -6.24 -12.73
CA PHE A 62 12.28 -5.55 -12.29
C PHE A 62 11.14 -5.84 -13.25
N ASP A 63 9.94 -5.92 -12.68
CA ASP A 63 8.71 -6.07 -13.44
C ASP A 63 8.35 -4.79 -14.19
N LEU A 64 8.68 -3.65 -13.59
CA LEU A 64 8.52 -2.31 -14.17
C LEU A 64 9.75 -1.47 -13.85
N ASP A 65 10.23 -0.71 -14.82
CA ASP A 65 11.14 0.40 -14.60
C ASP A 65 10.52 1.69 -15.12
N ALA A 66 10.64 2.75 -14.32
CA ALA A 66 10.15 4.06 -14.65
C ALA A 66 11.03 5.15 -14.01
N SER A 67 11.12 6.30 -14.66
CA SER A 67 11.71 7.50 -14.09
C SER A 67 10.62 8.40 -13.48
N PRO A 68 10.84 8.96 -12.28
CA PRO A 68 9.96 9.99 -11.73
C PRO A 68 10.17 11.37 -12.37
N ASN A 69 11.18 11.54 -13.24
CA ASN A 69 11.49 12.83 -13.85
C ASN A 69 10.42 13.28 -14.85
N GLU A 70 10.28 14.61 -14.97
CA GLU A 70 9.19 15.22 -15.74
C GLU A 70 9.21 14.87 -17.24
N GLY A 71 10.41 14.67 -17.81
CA GLY A 71 10.58 14.38 -19.23
C GLY A 71 10.24 12.94 -19.64
N PHE A 72 9.98 12.05 -18.69
CA PHE A 72 9.78 10.62 -18.96
C PHE A 72 8.29 10.29 -18.91
N VAL A 73 7.74 9.92 -20.07
CA VAL A 73 6.30 9.77 -20.31
C VAL A 73 5.99 8.43 -20.98
N GLY A 74 4.73 7.99 -20.94
CA GLY A 74 4.28 6.74 -21.55
C GLY A 74 4.70 5.47 -20.78
N GLN A 75 5.12 5.64 -19.52
CA GLN A 75 5.66 4.58 -18.66
C GLN A 75 4.53 3.72 -18.05
N ASN A 76 4.85 2.52 -17.58
CA ASN A 76 3.87 1.64 -16.92
C ASN A 76 3.67 1.99 -15.44
N LEU A 77 4.53 2.83 -14.87
CA LEU A 77 4.39 3.46 -13.57
C LEU A 77 4.58 4.97 -13.77
N THR A 78 3.55 5.74 -13.43
CA THR A 78 3.57 7.21 -13.54
C THR A 78 3.26 7.81 -12.17
N ILE A 79 4.15 8.67 -11.69
CA ILE A 79 3.94 9.48 -10.48
C ILE A 79 3.66 10.94 -10.88
N PHE A 80 2.54 11.47 -10.39
CA PHE A 80 2.11 12.84 -10.60
C PHE A 80 2.39 13.66 -9.35
N TYR A 81 3.52 14.39 -9.35
CA TYR A 81 3.77 15.42 -8.35
C TYR A 81 2.75 16.56 -8.47
N LYS A 82 2.67 17.41 -7.44
CA LYS A 82 1.65 18.46 -7.27
C LYS A 82 1.43 19.38 -8.48
N GLU A 83 2.45 19.65 -9.29
CA GLU A 83 2.35 20.52 -10.48
C GLU A 83 1.89 19.78 -11.74
N ARG A 84 1.77 18.44 -11.72
CA ARG A 84 1.61 17.61 -12.92
C ARG A 84 0.18 17.12 -13.16
N LEU A 85 -0.74 17.37 -12.24
CA LEU A 85 -2.11 16.86 -12.33
C LEU A 85 -3.11 17.88 -11.82
N GLY A 86 -3.74 18.61 -12.75
CA GLY A 86 -4.74 19.62 -12.44
C GLY A 86 -4.14 20.87 -11.77
N LEU A 87 -5.00 21.69 -11.18
CA LEU A 87 -4.61 22.88 -10.41
C LEU A 87 -4.69 22.60 -8.91
N TYR A 88 -3.76 21.81 -8.39
CA TYR A 88 -3.75 21.46 -6.96
C TYR A 88 -3.45 22.72 -6.11
N PRO A 89 -4.25 23.02 -5.06
CA PRO A 89 -4.00 24.17 -4.18
C PRO A 89 -2.93 23.89 -3.14
N TYR A 90 -1.95 24.79 -3.00
CA TYR A 90 -0.89 24.67 -2.00
C TYR A 90 -0.24 26.03 -1.69
N TYR A 91 0.61 26.07 -0.66
CA TYR A 91 1.46 27.22 -0.36
C TYR A 91 2.91 26.95 -0.75
N THR A 92 3.56 27.95 -1.37
CA THR A 92 5.02 27.91 -1.59
C THR A 92 5.79 27.95 -0.26
N ARG A 93 7.10 27.71 -0.30
CA ARG A 93 7.96 27.84 0.89
C ARG A 93 7.94 29.27 1.48
N GLN A 94 7.62 30.26 0.67
CA GLN A 94 7.47 31.67 1.06
C GLN A 94 6.07 32.00 1.57
N GLY A 95 5.17 31.01 1.70
CA GLY A 95 3.79 31.23 2.15
C GLY A 95 2.89 31.86 1.08
N VAL A 96 3.27 31.83 -0.20
CA VAL A 96 2.44 32.36 -1.28
C VAL A 96 1.41 31.30 -1.69
N ALA A 97 0.14 31.69 -1.71
CA ALA A 97 -0.95 30.82 -2.15
C ALA A 97 -0.85 30.55 -3.66
N VAL A 98 -0.82 29.28 -4.03
CA VAL A 98 -0.95 28.80 -5.41
C VAL A 98 -2.31 28.12 -5.56
N ASN A 99 -3.02 28.45 -6.64
CA ASN A 99 -4.38 27.97 -6.92
C ASN A 99 -5.35 28.17 -5.74
N GLY A 100 -5.21 29.28 -4.99
CA GLY A 100 -6.04 29.59 -3.82
C GLY A 100 -5.50 29.08 -2.47
N GLY A 101 -4.42 28.28 -2.46
CA GLY A 101 -3.71 27.84 -1.26
C GLY A 101 -4.38 26.69 -0.51
N VAL A 102 -5.70 26.77 -0.28
CA VAL A 102 -6.52 25.75 0.38
C VAL A 102 -7.66 25.28 -0.55
N PRO A 103 -8.15 24.03 -0.43
CA PRO A 103 -9.16 23.48 -1.34
C PRO A 103 -10.47 24.27 -1.37
N GLN A 104 -10.95 24.77 -0.23
CA GLN A 104 -12.21 25.56 -0.16
C GLN A 104 -12.10 26.97 -0.76
N ASN A 105 -10.90 27.39 -1.16
CA ASN A 105 -10.64 28.68 -1.79
C ASN A 105 -10.10 28.51 -3.23
N SER A 106 -10.27 27.31 -3.81
CA SER A 106 -9.76 26.94 -5.12
C SER A 106 -10.91 26.59 -6.07
N SER A 107 -10.74 26.88 -7.36
CA SER A 107 -11.73 26.53 -8.38
C SER A 107 -11.61 25.05 -8.76
N LEU A 108 -12.52 24.23 -8.25
CA LEU A 108 -12.57 22.80 -8.58
C LEU A 108 -12.81 22.56 -10.08
N SER A 109 -13.63 23.39 -10.74
CA SER A 109 -13.91 23.23 -12.18
C SER A 109 -12.65 23.47 -13.02
N GLU A 110 -11.88 24.51 -12.73
CA GLU A 110 -10.61 24.79 -13.42
C GLU A 110 -9.56 23.73 -13.12
N HIS A 111 -9.51 23.24 -11.87
CA HIS A 111 -8.66 22.11 -11.49
C HIS A 111 -8.96 20.88 -12.36
N LEU A 112 -10.23 20.48 -12.46
CA LEU A 112 -10.65 19.31 -13.21
C LEU A 112 -10.44 19.48 -14.72
N ALA A 113 -10.71 20.67 -15.27
CA ALA A 113 -10.47 20.99 -16.69
C ALA A 113 -8.99 20.83 -17.07
N ARG A 114 -8.08 21.05 -16.12
CA ARG A 114 -6.63 20.92 -16.33
C ARG A 114 -6.12 19.47 -16.19
N LEU A 115 -6.90 18.54 -15.67
CA LEU A 115 -6.46 17.15 -15.48
C LEU A 115 -6.10 16.46 -16.80
N GLN A 116 -6.86 16.74 -17.87
CA GLN A 116 -6.69 16.09 -19.16
C GLN A 116 -5.28 16.31 -19.73
N GLU A 117 -4.76 17.55 -19.65
CA GLU A 117 -3.43 17.91 -20.14
C GLU A 117 -2.33 17.04 -19.51
N GLY A 118 -2.32 16.95 -18.18
CA GLY A 118 -1.35 16.12 -17.45
C GLY A 118 -1.50 14.64 -17.78
N ILE A 119 -2.73 14.11 -17.78
CA ILE A 119 -3.00 12.70 -18.03
C ILE A 119 -2.60 12.30 -19.46
N GLU A 120 -2.91 13.11 -20.46
CA GLU A 120 -2.55 12.83 -21.85
C GLU A 120 -1.04 12.93 -22.10
N LYS A 121 -0.36 13.89 -21.45
CA LYS A 121 1.10 14.02 -21.50
C LYS A 121 1.79 12.75 -21.00
N TYR A 122 1.44 12.29 -19.80
CA TYR A 122 2.16 11.20 -19.12
C TYR A 122 1.65 9.81 -19.46
N ILE A 123 0.34 9.64 -19.67
CA ILE A 123 -0.30 8.36 -19.94
C ILE A 123 -1.00 8.46 -21.30
N ARG A 124 -0.23 8.32 -22.39
CA ARG A 124 -0.74 8.55 -23.75
C ARG A 124 -1.82 7.54 -24.18
N SER A 125 -1.67 6.27 -23.78
CA SER A 125 -2.61 5.22 -24.15
C SER A 125 -3.77 5.12 -23.16
N SER A 126 -5.00 5.07 -23.67
CA SER A 126 -6.22 4.84 -22.87
C SER A 126 -6.43 3.39 -22.47
N THR A 127 -5.76 2.45 -23.16
CA THR A 127 -5.95 0.99 -23.00
C THR A 127 -4.79 0.30 -22.31
N LYS A 128 -3.70 1.01 -22.04
CA LYS A 128 -2.53 0.49 -21.34
C LYS A 128 -2.83 0.35 -19.85
N GLU A 129 -2.44 -0.79 -19.30
CA GLU A 129 -2.47 -1.05 -17.86
C GLU A 129 -1.21 -0.47 -17.21
N GLY A 130 -1.33 -0.03 -15.96
CA GLY A 130 -0.21 0.58 -15.25
C GLY A 130 -0.58 1.09 -13.87
N LEU A 131 0.42 1.62 -13.18
CA LEU A 131 0.30 2.26 -11.88
C LEU A 131 0.27 3.77 -12.08
N ALA A 132 -0.76 4.44 -11.55
CA ALA A 132 -0.89 5.89 -11.63
C ALA A 132 -1.00 6.45 -10.20
N VAL A 133 0.08 7.07 -9.75
CA VAL A 133 0.25 7.50 -8.36
C VAL A 133 0.17 9.02 -8.29
N ILE A 134 -0.78 9.53 -7.51
CA ILE A 134 -0.92 10.96 -7.26
C ILE A 134 -0.13 11.30 -5.99
N ASP A 135 0.89 12.12 -6.13
CA ASP A 135 1.78 12.53 -5.04
C ASP A 135 1.49 13.95 -4.59
N TRP A 136 0.43 14.07 -3.79
CA TRP A 136 -0.04 15.33 -3.21
C TRP A 136 0.24 15.36 -1.72
N GLU A 137 1.40 15.91 -1.37
CA GLU A 137 1.87 15.90 0.01
C GLU A 137 1.62 17.20 0.76
N GLU A 138 1.12 18.25 0.12
CA GLU A 138 1.17 19.60 0.69
C GLU A 138 0.24 19.78 1.89
N TRP A 139 -0.99 19.26 1.79
CA TRP A 139 -1.93 19.16 2.91
C TRP A 139 -2.42 17.71 3.10
N ARG A 140 -3.09 17.44 4.22
CA ARG A 140 -3.78 16.17 4.49
C ARG A 140 -5.29 16.43 4.51
N PRO A 141 -6.13 15.55 3.97
CA PRO A 141 -7.58 15.77 3.94
C PRO A 141 -8.25 15.73 5.31
N VAL A 142 -7.53 15.27 6.33
CA VAL A 142 -7.97 15.31 7.73
C VAL A 142 -7.35 16.53 8.40
N TRP A 143 -8.18 17.46 8.86
CA TRP A 143 -7.82 18.73 9.51
C TRP A 143 -6.75 18.53 10.59
N ALA A 144 -6.96 17.56 11.46
CA ALA A 144 -6.07 17.28 12.58
C ALA A 144 -4.65 16.86 12.16
N ARG A 145 -4.44 16.39 10.91
CA ARG A 145 -3.13 15.96 10.38
C ARG A 145 -2.34 17.10 9.73
N ASN A 146 -2.89 18.31 9.66
CA ASN A 146 -2.21 19.50 9.14
C ASN A 146 -1.46 20.25 10.24
N TRP A 147 -0.48 19.58 10.85
CA TRP A 147 0.37 20.13 11.91
C TRP A 147 1.77 20.54 11.40
N LYS A 148 2.51 21.26 12.24
CA LYS A 148 3.90 21.68 11.98
C LYS A 148 4.00 22.51 10.68
N PRO A 149 4.78 22.18 9.62
CA PRO A 149 4.86 23.07 8.46
C PRO A 149 3.54 23.15 7.67
N LYS A 150 2.56 22.30 8.00
CA LYS A 150 1.21 22.31 7.41
C LYS A 150 0.22 23.17 8.20
N ASP A 151 0.65 23.84 9.27
CA ASP A 151 -0.26 24.66 10.06
C ASP A 151 -0.83 25.85 9.28
N ILE A 152 -0.08 26.34 8.29
CA ILE A 152 -0.52 27.38 7.35
C ILE A 152 -1.87 27.06 6.69
N TYR A 153 -2.18 25.79 6.44
CA TYR A 153 -3.48 25.39 5.88
C TYR A 153 -4.62 25.61 6.87
N ARG A 154 -4.36 25.39 8.17
CA ARG A 154 -5.34 25.66 9.24
C ARG A 154 -5.51 27.14 9.50
N GLU A 155 -4.41 27.90 9.51
CA GLU A 155 -4.40 29.35 9.68
C GLU A 155 -5.15 30.04 8.55
N ALA A 156 -4.81 29.74 7.29
CA ALA A 156 -5.47 30.31 6.13
C ALA A 156 -6.97 29.96 6.07
N SER A 157 -7.33 28.73 6.44
CA SER A 157 -8.73 28.31 6.49
C SER A 157 -9.53 29.11 7.53
N GLN A 158 -8.95 29.40 8.70
CA GLN A 158 -9.57 30.21 9.74
C GLN A 158 -9.69 31.68 9.31
N GLU A 159 -8.65 32.23 8.67
CA GLU A 159 -8.65 33.59 8.13
C GLU A 159 -9.78 33.80 7.11
N LEU A 160 -10.03 32.82 6.23
CA LEU A 160 -11.15 32.88 5.28
C LEU A 160 -12.51 32.97 5.98
N VAL A 161 -12.69 32.23 7.07
CA VAL A 161 -13.93 32.29 7.87
C VAL A 161 -14.03 33.64 8.58
N LEU A 162 -12.95 34.13 9.20
CA LEU A 162 -12.92 35.41 9.91
C LEU A 162 -13.27 36.59 9.00
N ARG A 163 -12.78 36.61 7.76
CA ARG A 163 -13.13 37.65 6.78
C ARG A 163 -14.62 37.73 6.50
N ARG A 164 -15.32 36.57 6.50
CA ARG A 164 -16.77 36.51 6.30
C ARG A 164 -17.54 36.74 7.59
N GLN A 165 -16.96 36.40 8.75
CA GLN A 165 -17.61 36.43 10.06
C GLN A 165 -16.68 37.03 11.14
N PRO A 166 -16.40 38.34 11.11
CA PRO A 166 -15.38 38.95 11.97
C PRO A 166 -15.68 38.92 13.47
N THR A 167 -16.96 38.75 13.83
CA THR A 167 -17.44 38.79 15.22
C THR A 167 -17.59 37.40 15.86
N TRP A 168 -17.32 36.32 15.10
CA TRP A 168 -17.48 34.97 15.63
C TRP A 168 -16.40 34.63 16.65
N PRO A 169 -16.73 33.87 17.71
CA PRO A 169 -15.74 33.41 18.67
C PRO A 169 -14.75 32.43 18.01
N PRO A 170 -13.48 32.40 18.46
CA PRO A 170 -12.43 31.58 17.83
C PRO A 170 -12.77 30.09 17.71
N GLU A 171 -13.46 29.51 18.69
CA GLU A 171 -13.88 28.10 18.64
C GLU A 171 -14.83 27.82 17.47
N LYS A 172 -15.77 28.75 17.22
CA LYS A 172 -16.74 28.63 16.12
C LYS A 172 -16.06 28.80 14.77
N VAL A 173 -15.09 29.73 14.68
CA VAL A 173 -14.24 29.91 13.49
C VAL A 173 -13.47 28.63 13.18
N ASN A 174 -12.81 28.02 14.17
CA ASN A 174 -12.06 26.79 14.00
C ASN A 174 -12.94 25.63 13.52
N LYS A 175 -14.10 25.40 14.18
CA LYS A 175 -15.05 24.35 13.76
C LYS A 175 -15.53 24.56 12.32
N GLN A 176 -15.86 25.79 11.94
CA GLN A 176 -16.30 26.11 10.58
C GLN A 176 -15.16 25.92 9.56
N ALA A 177 -13.95 26.39 9.87
CA ALA A 177 -12.79 26.25 9.01
C ALA A 177 -12.41 24.78 8.78
N ALA A 178 -12.47 23.96 9.83
CA ALA A 178 -12.25 22.52 9.74
C ALA A 178 -13.29 21.86 8.83
N PHE A 179 -14.59 22.18 9.02
CA PHE A 179 -15.67 21.65 8.19
C PHE A 179 -15.51 22.01 6.71
N GLU A 180 -15.25 23.28 6.41
CA GLU A 180 -15.07 23.75 5.03
C GLU A 180 -13.84 23.13 4.37
N PHE A 181 -12.72 23.07 5.09
CA PHE A 181 -11.48 22.48 4.61
C PHE A 181 -11.64 20.99 4.30
N GLU A 182 -12.14 20.19 5.25
CA GLU A 182 -12.27 18.74 5.05
C GLU A 182 -13.31 18.42 3.95
N SER A 183 -14.41 19.18 3.88
CA SER A 183 -15.43 19.02 2.84
C SER A 183 -14.84 19.28 1.45
N ALA A 184 -14.12 20.39 1.28
CA ALA A 184 -13.50 20.74 0.00
C ALA A 184 -12.34 19.79 -0.34
N ALA A 185 -11.52 19.39 0.64
CA ALA A 185 -10.44 18.42 0.44
C ALA A 185 -10.97 17.07 -0.05
N GLN A 186 -12.05 16.57 0.56
CA GLN A 186 -12.75 15.37 0.12
C GLN A 186 -13.24 15.52 -1.32
N GLU A 187 -13.92 16.62 -1.64
CA GLU A 187 -14.45 16.82 -2.99
C GLU A 187 -13.33 16.88 -4.04
N PHE A 188 -12.27 17.65 -3.78
CA PHE A 188 -11.09 17.75 -4.65
C PHE A 188 -10.50 16.37 -4.95
N MET A 189 -10.18 15.59 -3.92
CA MET A 189 -9.54 14.28 -4.08
C MET A 189 -10.46 13.26 -4.79
N VAL A 190 -11.75 13.23 -4.42
CA VAL A 190 -12.74 12.31 -5.04
C VAL A 190 -12.96 12.63 -6.51
N LYS A 191 -13.20 13.90 -6.84
CA LYS A 191 -13.50 14.31 -8.21
C LYS A 191 -12.28 14.15 -9.11
N THR A 192 -11.08 14.40 -8.58
CA THR A 192 -9.82 14.10 -9.28
C THR A 192 -9.71 12.63 -9.63
N LEU A 193 -9.88 11.72 -8.67
CA LEU A 193 -9.82 10.28 -8.94
C LEU A 193 -10.89 9.85 -9.95
N ARG A 194 -12.14 10.31 -9.82
CA ARG A 194 -13.22 9.97 -10.76
C ARG A 194 -12.90 10.39 -12.18
N GLN A 195 -12.43 11.62 -12.36
CA GLN A 195 -12.08 12.15 -13.68
C GLN A 195 -10.84 11.46 -14.25
N ALA A 196 -9.81 11.21 -13.43
CA ALA A 196 -8.62 10.50 -13.86
C ALA A 196 -8.92 9.06 -14.31
N LYS A 197 -9.78 8.35 -13.57
CA LYS A 197 -10.28 7.03 -13.93
C LYS A 197 -11.09 7.03 -15.22
N SER A 198 -11.94 8.04 -15.46
CA SER A 198 -12.72 8.10 -16.69
C SER A 198 -11.83 8.27 -17.92
N PHE A 199 -10.73 9.04 -17.79
CA PHE A 199 -9.74 9.16 -18.86
C PHE A 199 -8.88 7.92 -19.03
N ARG A 200 -8.48 7.24 -17.93
CA ARG A 200 -7.57 6.09 -17.93
C ARG A 200 -8.09 4.98 -17.01
N PRO A 201 -9.11 4.20 -17.44
CA PRO A 201 -9.79 3.24 -16.58
C PRO A 201 -8.97 1.97 -16.29
N LYS A 202 -7.87 1.74 -17.02
CA LYS A 202 -6.97 0.60 -16.81
C LYS A 202 -5.73 0.93 -15.97
N GLN A 203 -5.60 2.17 -15.52
CA GLN A 203 -4.54 2.58 -14.61
C GLN A 203 -5.01 2.40 -13.17
N LEU A 204 -4.14 1.86 -12.32
CA LEU A 204 -4.42 1.68 -10.91
C LEU A 204 -4.19 3.02 -10.18
N TRP A 205 -5.19 3.88 -10.21
CA TRP A 205 -5.16 5.19 -9.56
C TRP A 205 -5.18 5.10 -8.03
N GLY A 206 -4.33 5.89 -7.37
CA GLY A 206 -4.34 6.06 -5.92
C GLY A 206 -3.38 7.16 -5.49
N PHE A 207 -3.49 7.58 -4.23
CA PHE A 207 -2.62 8.60 -3.66
C PHE A 207 -1.43 7.95 -2.95
N TYR A 208 -0.23 8.45 -3.24
CA TYR A 208 0.96 8.15 -2.45
C TYR A 208 0.73 8.52 -0.98
N LEU A 209 1.39 7.76 -0.09
CA LEU A 209 1.34 7.85 1.38
C LEU A 209 0.12 7.19 2.01
N PHE A 210 -0.99 6.99 1.29
CA PHE A 210 -2.24 6.54 1.90
C PHE A 210 -2.46 5.02 1.83
N PRO A 211 -2.92 4.39 2.94
CA PRO A 211 -3.05 4.96 4.28
C PRO A 211 -1.70 5.13 4.99
N ASP A 212 -1.64 6.08 5.92
CA ASP A 212 -0.51 6.23 6.83
C ASP A 212 -0.89 5.69 8.23
N CYS A 213 0.09 5.09 8.89
CA CYS A 213 0.00 4.47 10.21
C CYS A 213 0.45 5.42 11.33
N TYR A 214 1.28 6.43 11.01
CA TYR A 214 1.89 7.38 11.96
C TYR A 214 2.59 6.75 13.18
N ASN A 215 3.14 5.55 13.02
CA ASN A 215 3.85 4.77 14.04
C ASN A 215 5.32 5.20 14.22
N HIS A 216 5.58 6.51 14.35
CA HIS A 216 6.94 7.08 14.38
C HIS A 216 7.56 7.26 15.78
N ASP A 217 6.92 6.72 16.82
CA ASP A 217 7.36 6.85 18.21
C ASP A 217 8.54 5.92 18.56
N TYR A 218 9.05 5.12 17.61
CA TYR A 218 10.31 4.38 17.73
C TYR A 218 11.49 5.28 18.16
N SER A 219 11.44 6.57 17.80
CA SER A 219 12.47 7.55 18.17
C SER A 219 12.48 7.87 19.66
N LYS A 220 11.34 7.69 20.36
CA LYS A 220 11.17 7.96 21.79
C LYS A 220 11.13 6.70 22.63
N ASN A 221 10.63 5.60 22.07
CA ASN A 221 10.26 4.39 22.79
C ASN A 221 11.01 3.16 22.27
N LYS A 222 12.32 3.27 21.99
CA LYS A 222 13.06 2.24 21.23
C LYS A 222 12.89 0.81 21.78
N GLU A 223 12.89 0.64 23.10
CA GLU A 223 12.80 -0.68 23.75
C GLU A 223 11.36 -1.23 23.79
N SER A 224 10.38 -0.36 24.05
CA SER A 224 8.96 -0.72 24.16
C SER A 224 8.19 -0.59 22.84
N TYR A 225 8.86 -0.21 21.74
CA TYR A 225 8.23 0.02 20.46
C TYR A 225 7.59 -1.26 19.91
N THR A 226 6.29 -1.19 19.65
CA THR A 226 5.49 -2.30 19.14
C THR A 226 5.28 -2.24 17.62
N GLY A 227 5.50 -1.07 17.01
CA GLY A 227 5.16 -0.82 15.61
C GLY A 227 3.71 -0.44 15.36
N GLN A 228 2.80 -0.70 16.30
CA GLN A 228 1.36 -0.59 16.08
C GLN A 228 0.93 0.83 15.65
N CYS A 229 0.02 0.90 14.68
CA CYS A 229 -0.63 2.17 14.36
C CYS A 229 -1.48 2.60 15.55
N PRO A 230 -1.38 3.85 16.02
CA PRO A 230 -2.25 4.34 17.08
C PRO A 230 -3.73 4.20 16.70
N ASP A 231 -4.60 3.84 17.65
CA ASP A 231 -6.02 3.57 17.38
C ASP A 231 -6.77 4.76 16.78
N VAL A 232 -6.38 5.98 17.18
CA VAL A 232 -6.89 7.22 16.59
C VAL A 232 -6.57 7.33 15.10
N GLU A 233 -5.43 6.80 14.66
CA GLU A 233 -5.02 6.84 13.26
C GLU A 233 -5.75 5.79 12.43
N LYS A 234 -6.00 4.61 13.00
CA LYS A 234 -6.87 3.59 12.37
C LYS A 234 -8.30 4.11 12.21
N SER A 235 -8.81 4.82 13.22
CA SER A 235 -10.12 5.46 13.19
C SER A 235 -10.21 6.58 12.15
N ARG A 236 -9.19 7.43 12.06
CA ARG A 236 -9.06 8.46 11.01
C ARG A 236 -8.98 7.84 9.61
N ASN A 237 -8.26 6.73 9.46
CA ASN A 237 -8.22 6.02 8.19
C ASN A 237 -9.59 5.42 7.86
N ASP A 238 -10.36 4.90 8.82
CA ASP A 238 -11.73 4.43 8.58
C ASP A 238 -12.68 5.57 8.13
N GLN A 239 -12.48 6.80 8.61
CA GLN A 239 -13.25 7.98 8.19
C GLN A 239 -12.99 8.38 6.73
N LEU A 240 -11.82 8.03 6.17
CA LEU A 240 -11.46 8.25 4.78
C LEU A 240 -12.08 7.24 3.80
N LYS A 241 -13.17 6.55 4.19
CA LYS A 241 -13.91 5.60 3.33
C LYS A 241 -14.20 6.10 1.93
N TRP A 242 -14.45 7.41 1.78
CA TRP A 242 -14.69 8.07 0.50
C TRP A 242 -13.48 8.01 -0.43
N LEU A 243 -12.26 8.05 0.11
CA LEU A 243 -11.01 7.99 -0.64
C LEU A 243 -10.76 6.57 -1.13
N TRP A 244 -10.95 5.59 -0.24
CA TRP A 244 -10.70 4.17 -0.50
C TRP A 244 -11.65 3.64 -1.56
N LYS A 245 -12.94 4.00 -1.48
CA LYS A 245 -13.97 3.60 -2.46
C LYS A 245 -13.65 4.12 -3.86
N GLU A 246 -13.01 5.28 -3.97
CA GLU A 246 -12.65 5.87 -5.26
C GLU A 246 -11.28 5.43 -5.79
N SER A 247 -10.41 4.91 -4.92
CA SER A 247 -9.08 4.40 -5.28
C SER A 247 -9.18 3.07 -6.01
N MET A 248 -8.21 2.78 -6.88
CA MET A 248 -8.03 1.49 -7.57
C MET A 248 -6.80 0.72 -7.05
N ALA A 249 -5.94 1.35 -6.27
CA ALA A 249 -4.86 0.75 -5.50
C ALA A 249 -4.52 1.61 -4.27
N LEU A 250 -3.80 1.02 -3.31
CA LEU A 250 -3.25 1.74 -2.16
C LEU A 250 -1.73 1.84 -2.27
N TYR A 251 -1.17 3.00 -1.92
CA TYR A 251 0.25 3.32 -2.05
C TYR A 251 0.88 3.80 -0.74
N PRO A 252 0.87 2.99 0.33
CA PRO A 252 1.46 3.37 1.61
C PRO A 252 2.98 3.51 1.48
N SER A 253 3.56 4.53 2.11
CA SER A 253 5.02 4.63 2.24
C SER A 253 5.50 3.83 3.44
N ILE A 254 6.59 3.08 3.28
CA ILE A 254 7.26 2.30 4.35
C ILE A 254 8.74 2.67 4.48
N TYR A 255 9.10 3.90 4.10
CA TYR A 255 10.49 4.33 4.09
C TYR A 255 11.13 4.23 5.48
N LEU A 256 12.33 3.64 5.56
CA LEU A 256 13.03 3.45 6.81
C LEU A 256 13.86 4.67 7.20
N ASP A 257 13.67 5.12 8.44
CA ASP A 257 14.56 6.07 9.10
C ASP A 257 15.91 5.43 9.44
N PRO A 258 17.04 6.15 9.33
CA PRO A 258 18.34 5.64 9.76
C PRO A 258 18.38 5.15 11.22
N LEU A 259 17.49 5.62 12.09
CA LEU A 259 17.36 5.11 13.46
C LEU A 259 16.85 3.66 13.53
N LEU A 260 16.25 3.15 12.45
CA LEU A 260 15.74 1.80 12.33
C LEU A 260 16.73 0.85 11.66
N ASP A 261 17.84 1.36 11.12
CA ASP A 261 18.83 0.59 10.36
C ASP A 261 19.22 -0.70 11.07
N SER A 262 18.88 -1.82 10.42
CA SER A 262 19.22 -3.18 10.84
C SER A 262 18.74 -3.53 12.26
N THR A 263 17.66 -2.88 12.72
CA THR A 263 17.05 -3.15 14.03
C THR A 263 15.78 -4.00 13.89
N PRO A 264 15.39 -4.79 14.91
CA PRO A 264 14.09 -5.47 14.91
C PRO A 264 12.89 -4.51 14.79
N ASN A 265 13.07 -3.24 15.13
CA ASN A 265 12.04 -2.22 15.03
C ASN A 265 11.75 -1.80 13.58
N SER A 266 12.69 -1.98 12.63
CA SER A 266 12.41 -1.73 11.21
C SER A 266 11.27 -2.64 10.73
N ARG A 267 11.34 -3.93 11.08
CA ARG A 267 10.28 -4.90 10.76
C ARG A 267 8.95 -4.55 11.42
N LYS A 268 8.94 -4.21 12.71
CA LYS A 268 7.71 -3.79 13.41
C LYS A 268 7.08 -2.56 12.75
N PHE A 269 7.90 -1.58 12.39
CA PHE A 269 7.48 -0.36 11.72
C PHE A 269 6.82 -0.66 10.37
N VAL A 270 7.47 -1.47 9.52
CA VAL A 270 6.94 -1.83 8.21
C VAL A 270 5.70 -2.72 8.33
N ARG A 271 5.77 -3.78 9.14
CA ARG A 271 4.68 -4.75 9.34
C ARG A 271 3.37 -4.04 9.66
N ALA A 272 3.37 -3.13 10.62
CA ALA A 272 2.16 -2.41 11.00
C ALA A 272 1.60 -1.52 9.88
N ARG A 273 2.46 -0.87 9.09
CA ARG A 273 2.06 -0.02 7.95
C ARG A 273 1.44 -0.85 6.83
N VAL A 274 2.04 -2.00 6.51
CA VAL A 274 1.51 -2.92 5.52
C VAL A 274 0.20 -3.54 6.01
N MET A 275 0.13 -3.99 7.26
CA MET A 275 -1.10 -4.53 7.86
C MET A 275 -2.24 -3.51 7.86
N GLU A 276 -1.98 -2.23 8.12
CA GLU A 276 -3.01 -1.18 8.04
C GLU A 276 -3.51 -0.98 6.60
N ALA A 277 -2.61 -0.99 5.61
CA ALA A 277 -3.00 -0.93 4.21
C ALA A 277 -3.82 -2.16 3.79
N MET A 278 -3.43 -3.36 4.20
CA MET A 278 -4.19 -4.61 3.95
C MET A 278 -5.56 -4.58 4.66
N ARG A 279 -5.64 -4.02 5.86
CA ARG A 279 -6.91 -3.84 6.58
C ARG A 279 -7.85 -2.89 5.83
N ILE A 280 -7.34 -1.78 5.32
CA ILE A 280 -8.14 -0.81 4.54
C ILE A 280 -8.54 -1.38 3.18
N SER A 281 -7.67 -2.15 2.53
CA SER A 281 -7.95 -2.70 1.20
C SER A 281 -9.18 -3.60 1.17
N GLN A 282 -9.47 -4.30 2.26
CA GLN A 282 -10.61 -5.21 2.41
C GLN A 282 -11.96 -4.50 2.67
N LYS A 283 -11.96 -3.25 3.14
CA LYS A 283 -13.18 -2.65 3.71
C LYS A 283 -14.12 -2.01 2.68
N HIS A 284 -13.60 -1.31 1.67
CA HIS A 284 -14.39 -0.25 1.00
C HIS A 284 -14.82 -0.52 -0.45
N HIS A 285 -14.32 -1.59 -1.07
CA HIS A 285 -14.80 -2.10 -2.37
C HIS A 285 -15.66 -3.34 -2.15
N ASP A 286 -16.78 -3.45 -2.86
CA ASP A 286 -17.79 -4.50 -2.58
C ASP A 286 -17.29 -5.89 -3.03
N ASP A 287 -16.61 -5.95 -4.17
CA ASP A 287 -16.29 -7.22 -4.85
C ASP A 287 -14.89 -7.75 -4.60
N TYR A 288 -13.94 -6.90 -4.22
CA TYR A 288 -12.53 -7.27 -4.11
C TYR A 288 -11.77 -6.41 -3.12
N SER A 289 -10.63 -6.91 -2.67
CA SER A 289 -9.68 -6.12 -1.91
C SER A 289 -8.75 -5.35 -2.85
N LEU A 290 -8.54 -4.06 -2.58
CA LEU A 290 -7.62 -3.25 -3.38
C LEU A 290 -6.20 -3.82 -3.39
N PRO A 291 -5.50 -3.81 -4.53
CA PRO A 291 -4.09 -4.16 -4.57
C PRO A 291 -3.28 -3.08 -3.81
N VAL A 292 -2.34 -3.53 -2.97
CA VAL A 292 -1.46 -2.67 -2.18
C VAL A 292 -0.07 -2.69 -2.80
N PHE A 293 0.44 -1.53 -3.20
CA PHE A 293 1.82 -1.37 -3.70
C PHE A 293 2.59 -0.47 -2.74
N VAL A 294 3.48 -1.06 -1.95
CA VAL A 294 4.21 -0.32 -0.91
C VAL A 294 5.30 0.53 -1.55
N TYR A 295 5.41 1.80 -1.16
CA TYR A 295 6.54 2.63 -1.51
C TYR A 295 7.68 2.40 -0.52
N THR A 296 8.81 1.89 -1.02
CA THR A 296 10.07 1.75 -0.28
C THR A 296 11.19 2.52 -1.00
N ARG A 297 12.38 2.57 -0.42
CA ARG A 297 13.56 3.19 -1.02
C ARG A 297 14.70 2.17 -1.12
N PRO A 298 15.64 2.34 -2.06
CA PRO A 298 16.91 1.62 -2.01
C PRO A 298 17.82 2.13 -0.88
N THR A 299 17.52 3.29 -0.29
CA THR A 299 18.30 3.99 0.75
C THR A 299 17.46 4.34 1.97
N TYR A 300 18.08 4.54 3.14
CA TYR A 300 17.39 5.11 4.31
C TYR A 300 17.01 6.57 4.05
N ILE A 301 15.88 7.04 4.58
CA ILE A 301 15.47 8.45 4.37
C ILE A 301 16.52 9.41 4.91
N ARG A 302 16.72 10.53 4.20
CA ARG A 302 17.67 11.61 4.58
C ARG A 302 19.15 11.17 4.64
N LYS A 303 19.47 9.95 4.22
CA LYS A 303 20.85 9.45 4.04
C LYS A 303 20.98 8.78 2.67
N LEU A 304 22.21 8.66 2.20
CA LEU A 304 22.54 8.00 0.92
C LEU A 304 23.01 6.54 1.12
N ASN A 305 22.92 6.04 2.35
CA ASN A 305 23.24 4.66 2.67
C ASN A 305 22.15 3.75 2.13
N VAL A 306 22.55 2.73 1.36
CA VAL A 306 21.65 1.71 0.83
C VAL A 306 21.11 0.81 1.95
N LEU A 307 19.92 0.24 1.77
CA LEU A 307 19.33 -0.66 2.76
C LEU A 307 20.16 -1.94 2.90
N SER A 308 20.40 -2.36 4.14
CA SER A 308 21.05 -3.63 4.43
C SER A 308 20.17 -4.83 4.04
N GLN A 309 20.74 -6.02 3.92
CA GLN A 309 19.97 -7.24 3.67
C GLN A 309 18.87 -7.50 4.73
N PRO A 310 19.11 -7.35 6.06
CA PRO A 310 18.04 -7.41 7.06
C PRO A 310 16.88 -6.44 6.81
N ASP A 311 17.16 -5.26 6.27
CA ASP A 311 16.13 -4.26 5.98
C ASP A 311 15.45 -4.47 4.62
N LEU A 312 16.10 -5.11 3.65
CA LEU A 312 15.42 -5.65 2.47
C LEU A 312 14.40 -6.74 2.86
N ILE A 313 14.75 -7.58 3.85
CA ILE A 313 13.82 -8.55 4.44
C ILE A 313 12.68 -7.83 5.16
N SER A 314 13.02 -6.85 5.99
CA SER A 314 12.03 -6.12 6.80
C SER A 314 11.14 -5.17 5.99
N THR A 315 11.52 -4.84 4.75
CA THR A 315 10.71 -4.01 3.83
C THR A 315 10.02 -4.85 2.76
N ILE A 316 10.75 -5.28 1.74
CA ILE A 316 10.20 -6.00 0.58
C ILE A 316 9.73 -7.40 0.99
N GLY A 317 10.52 -8.13 1.80
CA GLY A 317 10.15 -9.49 2.26
C GLY A 317 8.89 -9.51 3.11
N GLU A 318 8.85 -8.62 4.10
CA GLU A 318 7.70 -8.44 5.00
C GLU A 318 6.43 -8.10 4.19
N SER A 319 6.55 -7.22 3.19
CA SER A 319 5.43 -6.82 2.33
C SER A 319 4.91 -7.98 1.46
N ALA A 320 5.81 -8.75 0.84
CA ALA A 320 5.43 -9.92 0.04
C ALA A 320 4.73 -10.98 0.91
N ALA A 321 5.29 -11.29 2.09
CA ALA A 321 4.73 -12.28 2.99
C ALA A 321 3.38 -11.84 3.61
N LEU A 322 3.11 -10.54 3.74
CA LEU A 322 1.79 -10.02 4.16
C LEU A 322 0.77 -9.90 3.00
N GLY A 323 1.14 -10.27 1.78
CA GLY A 323 0.20 -10.31 0.64
C GLY A 323 0.06 -9.02 -0.15
N ALA A 324 0.96 -8.05 0.02
CA ALA A 324 0.99 -6.87 -0.84
C ALA A 324 1.10 -7.29 -2.32
N ALA A 325 0.55 -6.49 -3.24
CA ALA A 325 0.64 -6.75 -4.68
C ALA A 325 2.01 -6.39 -5.25
N GLY A 326 2.76 -5.53 -4.57
CA GLY A 326 4.13 -5.24 -4.95
C GLY A 326 4.80 -4.20 -4.10
N ALA A 327 6.05 -3.90 -4.45
CA ALA A 327 6.86 -2.84 -3.90
C ALA A 327 7.38 -1.91 -5.00
N ILE A 328 7.39 -0.61 -4.73
CA ILE A 328 7.92 0.43 -5.61
C ILE A 328 9.13 1.04 -4.92
N LEU A 329 10.31 0.87 -5.52
CA LEU A 329 11.56 1.47 -5.08
C LEU A 329 11.64 2.89 -5.62
N TRP A 330 11.39 3.89 -4.79
CA TRP A 330 11.46 5.30 -5.18
C TRP A 330 12.77 5.93 -4.72
N GLY A 331 13.23 6.94 -5.46
CA GLY A 331 14.39 7.75 -5.08
C GLY A 331 14.26 9.20 -5.52
N ASP A 332 15.10 10.04 -4.94
CA ASP A 332 15.24 11.46 -5.21
C ASP A 332 16.39 11.69 -6.21
N ALA A 333 16.39 12.81 -6.92
CA ALA A 333 17.50 13.23 -7.77
C ALA A 333 18.84 13.32 -7.00
N VAL A 334 18.79 13.53 -5.68
CA VAL A 334 19.99 13.51 -4.83
C VAL A 334 20.65 12.12 -4.79
N ASP A 335 19.90 11.04 -4.98
CA ASP A 335 20.43 9.65 -4.97
C ASP A 335 21.33 9.35 -6.18
N THR A 336 21.29 10.17 -7.24
CA THR A 336 22.00 9.95 -8.52
C THR A 336 22.75 11.20 -9.00
N LYS A 337 23.04 12.15 -8.09
CA LYS A 337 23.60 13.47 -8.42
C LYS A 337 25.02 13.48 -9.00
N ASN A 338 25.81 12.44 -8.78
CA ASN A 338 27.20 12.34 -9.24
C ASN A 338 27.57 10.90 -9.63
N ARG A 339 28.75 10.73 -10.21
CA ARG A 339 29.24 9.44 -10.69
C ARG A 339 29.35 8.41 -9.57
N GLU A 340 29.82 8.81 -8.39
CA GLU A 340 30.03 7.94 -7.25
C GLU A 340 28.70 7.35 -6.77
N LEU A 341 27.65 8.17 -6.68
CA LEU A 341 26.32 7.74 -6.25
C LEU A 341 25.61 6.91 -7.32
N CYS A 342 25.74 7.26 -8.59
CA CYS A 342 25.30 6.38 -9.68
C CYS A 342 25.99 5.01 -9.62
N GLN A 343 27.30 4.97 -9.38
CA GLN A 343 28.04 3.71 -9.27
C GLN A 343 27.65 2.91 -8.02
N LEU A 344 27.45 3.58 -6.88
CA LEU A 344 26.94 2.96 -5.66
C LEU A 344 25.57 2.30 -5.92
N MET A 345 24.65 3.03 -6.53
CA MET A 345 23.32 2.54 -6.83
C MET A 345 23.35 1.38 -7.84
N LYS A 346 24.22 1.45 -8.86
CA LYS A 346 24.44 0.35 -9.81
C LYS A 346 24.96 -0.89 -9.10
N ASN A 347 25.99 -0.76 -8.28
CA ASN A 347 26.58 -1.89 -7.55
C ASN A 347 25.57 -2.54 -6.61
N TYR A 348 24.73 -1.73 -5.95
CA TYR A 348 23.69 -2.21 -5.06
C TYR A 348 22.57 -2.94 -5.80
N LEU A 349 22.03 -2.33 -6.86
CA LEU A 349 21.00 -2.92 -7.72
C LEU A 349 21.49 -4.22 -8.35
N GLU A 350 22.70 -4.21 -8.91
CA GLU A 350 23.32 -5.38 -9.55
C GLU A 350 24.03 -6.31 -8.54
N GLY A 351 23.78 -6.13 -7.25
CA GLY A 351 24.34 -6.90 -6.15
C GLY A 351 23.23 -7.38 -5.21
N ASP A 352 23.24 -6.89 -3.98
CA ASP A 352 22.37 -7.36 -2.89
C ASP A 352 20.88 -7.17 -3.20
N LEU A 353 20.50 -5.98 -3.71
CA LEU A 353 19.11 -5.69 -4.02
C LEU A 353 18.60 -6.60 -5.13
N GLY A 354 19.36 -6.76 -6.22
CA GLY A 354 18.91 -7.55 -7.36
C GLY A 354 18.77 -9.03 -7.04
N ARG A 355 19.72 -9.59 -6.29
CA ARG A 355 19.63 -10.98 -5.80
C ARG A 355 18.40 -11.16 -4.90
N TYR A 356 18.13 -10.19 -4.02
CA TYR A 356 17.01 -10.26 -3.11
C TYR A 356 15.65 -10.15 -3.82
N VAL A 357 15.53 -9.24 -4.81
CA VAL A 357 14.33 -9.07 -5.64
C VAL A 357 14.01 -10.36 -6.40
N VAL A 358 15.00 -11.00 -7.02
CA VAL A 358 14.77 -12.28 -7.72
C VAL A 358 14.38 -13.39 -6.75
N ASN A 359 15.00 -13.44 -5.56
CA ASN A 359 14.66 -14.43 -4.53
C ASN A 359 13.19 -14.31 -4.12
N VAL A 360 12.74 -13.13 -3.68
CA VAL A 360 11.38 -12.95 -3.14
C VAL A 360 10.30 -13.07 -4.22
N THR A 361 10.53 -12.53 -5.42
CA THR A 361 9.54 -12.59 -6.51
C THR A 361 9.36 -14.01 -7.03
N THR A 362 10.45 -14.76 -7.19
CA THR A 362 10.39 -16.18 -7.59
C THR A 362 9.73 -17.03 -6.50
N ALA A 363 10.07 -16.81 -5.22
CA ALA A 363 9.45 -17.54 -4.12
C ALA A 363 7.94 -17.29 -4.03
N ALA A 364 7.50 -16.04 -4.24
CA ALA A 364 6.08 -15.70 -4.29
C ALA A 364 5.36 -16.39 -5.47
N GLU A 365 5.98 -16.43 -6.64
CA GLU A 365 5.46 -17.12 -7.84
C GLU A 365 5.36 -18.63 -7.65
N LEU A 366 6.39 -19.25 -7.09
CA LEU A 366 6.38 -20.68 -6.75
C LEU A 366 5.31 -21.00 -5.69
N CYS A 367 5.15 -20.14 -4.68
CA CYS A 367 4.09 -20.34 -3.68
C CYS A 367 2.69 -20.22 -4.31
N SER A 368 2.47 -19.21 -5.14
CA SER A 368 1.20 -18.99 -5.85
C SER A 368 0.82 -20.20 -6.73
N THR A 369 1.78 -20.72 -7.51
CA THR A 369 1.55 -21.88 -8.38
C THR A 369 1.34 -23.17 -7.58
N THR A 370 2.15 -23.40 -6.54
CA THR A 370 2.15 -24.65 -5.77
C THR A 370 0.96 -24.77 -4.81
N LEU A 371 0.62 -23.69 -4.09
CA LEU A 371 -0.46 -23.72 -3.10
C LEU A 371 -1.78 -23.20 -3.67
N CYS A 372 -1.72 -22.20 -4.53
CA CYS A 372 -2.90 -21.42 -4.95
C CYS A 372 -3.25 -21.61 -6.43
N GLN A 373 -2.71 -22.65 -7.10
CA GLN A 373 -3.00 -22.99 -8.49
C GLN A 373 -2.71 -21.85 -9.49
N GLY A 374 -1.82 -20.91 -9.14
CA GLY A 374 -1.55 -19.69 -9.89
C GLY A 374 -2.73 -18.70 -9.92
N ARG A 375 -3.75 -18.93 -9.08
CA ARG A 375 -5.04 -18.23 -9.05
C ARG A 375 -5.25 -17.47 -7.73
N GLY A 376 -4.20 -17.33 -6.95
CA GLY A 376 -4.14 -16.53 -5.74
C GLY A 376 -2.71 -16.22 -5.37
N ARG A 377 -2.53 -15.38 -4.35
CA ARG A 377 -1.23 -15.10 -3.75
C ARG A 377 -1.13 -15.76 -2.38
N CYS A 378 0.08 -16.04 -1.92
CA CYS A 378 0.29 -16.55 -0.58
C CYS A 378 0.33 -15.41 0.44
N LEU A 379 -0.45 -15.54 1.51
CA LEU A 379 -0.39 -14.71 2.71
C LEU A 379 0.11 -15.53 3.88
N ARG A 380 0.98 -14.92 4.69
CA ARG A 380 1.44 -15.49 5.95
C ARG A 380 0.26 -15.77 6.86
N GLN A 381 0.24 -16.96 7.45
CA GLN A 381 -0.88 -17.43 8.27
C GLN A 381 -0.95 -16.70 9.61
N ASP A 382 0.17 -16.56 10.31
CA ASP A 382 0.30 -15.66 11.45
C ASP A 382 1.00 -14.38 11.00
N SER A 383 0.25 -13.28 10.89
CA SER A 383 0.78 -11.98 10.46
C SER A 383 1.89 -11.42 11.36
N HIS A 384 2.09 -11.97 12.57
CA HIS A 384 3.13 -11.57 13.50
C HIS A 384 4.37 -12.49 13.50
N ALA A 385 4.30 -13.66 12.85
CA ALA A 385 5.43 -14.58 12.76
C ALA A 385 6.52 -14.05 11.81
N ASP A 386 7.79 -14.34 12.11
CA ASP A 386 8.94 -13.95 11.29
C ASP A 386 9.28 -14.98 10.22
N VAL A 387 8.28 -15.30 9.37
CA VAL A 387 8.41 -16.23 8.24
C VAL A 387 8.17 -15.49 6.93
N PHE A 388 9.00 -15.79 5.92
CA PHE A 388 9.07 -15.03 4.66
C PHE A 388 9.00 -15.96 3.45
N LEU A 389 8.62 -15.38 2.30
CA LEU A 389 8.68 -16.05 1.00
C LEU A 389 10.09 -15.90 0.43
N HIS A 390 10.97 -16.85 0.76
CA HIS A 390 12.34 -16.91 0.24
C HIS A 390 12.65 -18.26 -0.40
N LEU A 391 13.53 -18.26 -1.40
CA LEU A 391 14.05 -19.49 -1.98
C LEU A 391 15.03 -20.17 -1.02
N ASN A 392 14.87 -21.47 -0.82
CA ASN A 392 15.80 -22.28 -0.04
C ASN A 392 17.11 -22.48 -0.79
N SER A 393 18.23 -22.03 -0.22
CA SER A 393 19.56 -22.08 -0.85
C SER A 393 20.10 -23.50 -1.04
N THR A 394 19.53 -24.51 -0.38
CA THR A 394 19.88 -25.92 -0.63
C THR A 394 19.33 -26.43 -1.96
N ASN A 395 18.18 -25.90 -2.40
CA ASN A 395 17.46 -26.39 -3.59
C ASN A 395 17.45 -25.40 -4.75
N PHE A 396 17.79 -24.13 -4.49
CA PHE A 396 17.84 -23.07 -5.47
C PHE A 396 19.20 -22.37 -5.50
N GLN A 397 19.66 -22.07 -6.72
CA GLN A 397 20.83 -21.25 -6.96
C GLN A 397 20.44 -20.01 -7.76
N LEU A 398 20.87 -18.84 -7.30
CA LEU A 398 20.75 -17.60 -8.07
C LEU A 398 21.93 -17.47 -9.03
N ARG A 399 21.64 -17.51 -10.32
CA ARG A 399 22.60 -17.28 -11.41
C ARG A 399 22.64 -15.80 -11.76
N ARG A 400 23.81 -15.36 -12.24
CA ARG A 400 24.01 -14.03 -12.81
C ARG A 400 24.24 -14.20 -14.30
N ARG A 401 23.72 -13.29 -15.11
CA ARG A 401 23.96 -13.30 -16.56
C ARG A 401 25.44 -13.24 -16.89
N ASP A 402 25.85 -14.14 -17.78
CA ASP A 402 27.18 -14.29 -18.32
C ASP A 402 27.13 -14.33 -19.86
N ALA A 403 28.29 -14.55 -20.50
CA ALA A 403 28.41 -14.57 -21.96
C ALA A 403 27.69 -15.76 -22.60
N ASP A 404 27.47 -16.84 -21.84
CA ASP A 404 26.80 -18.06 -22.33
C ASP A 404 25.27 -17.90 -22.32
N HIS A 405 24.73 -16.94 -21.56
CA HIS A 405 23.29 -16.69 -21.42
C HIS A 405 22.88 -15.22 -21.67
N PRO A 406 23.24 -14.61 -22.82
CA PRO A 406 23.08 -13.18 -23.05
C PRO A 406 21.62 -12.70 -23.05
N GLU A 407 20.67 -13.58 -23.30
CA GLU A 407 19.22 -13.30 -23.33
C GLU A 407 18.55 -13.34 -21.95
N ARG A 408 19.22 -13.85 -20.92
CA ARG A 408 18.65 -13.94 -19.56
C ARG A 408 18.54 -12.56 -18.91
N PRO A 409 17.68 -12.40 -17.88
CA PRO A 409 17.76 -11.25 -17.00
C PRO A 409 19.08 -11.24 -16.22
N LEU A 410 19.45 -10.10 -15.64
CA LEU A 410 20.69 -9.94 -14.87
C LEU A 410 20.89 -11.03 -13.81
N PHE A 411 19.80 -11.43 -13.15
CA PHE A 411 19.75 -12.56 -12.24
C PHE A 411 18.51 -13.42 -12.52
N TRP A 412 18.64 -14.74 -12.37
CA TRP A 412 17.51 -15.67 -12.34
C TRP A 412 17.76 -16.78 -11.32
N ALA A 413 16.70 -17.47 -10.93
CA ALA A 413 16.77 -18.63 -10.05
C ALA A 413 16.69 -19.93 -10.85
N GLU A 414 17.53 -20.89 -10.49
CA GLU A 414 17.47 -22.28 -10.96
C GLU A 414 17.26 -23.20 -9.78
N GLY A 415 16.40 -24.20 -9.92
CA GLY A 415 16.06 -25.12 -8.85
C GLY A 415 14.60 -25.52 -8.88
N GLN A 416 14.20 -26.33 -7.91
CA GLN A 416 12.82 -26.78 -7.73
C GLN A 416 12.50 -26.86 -6.24
N LEU A 417 11.23 -26.68 -5.88
CA LEU A 417 10.79 -26.87 -4.50
C LEU A 417 10.93 -28.34 -4.11
N SER A 418 11.60 -28.60 -2.99
CA SER A 418 11.58 -29.92 -2.36
C SER A 418 10.25 -30.15 -1.63
N SER A 419 9.96 -31.40 -1.26
CA SER A 419 8.81 -31.72 -0.40
C SER A 419 8.84 -30.97 0.94
N ALA A 420 10.04 -30.72 1.48
CA ALA A 420 10.21 -29.95 2.71
C ALA A 420 9.85 -28.47 2.51
N ASP A 421 10.23 -27.88 1.37
CA ASP A 421 9.85 -26.50 1.04
C ASP A 421 8.34 -26.36 0.86
N VAL A 422 7.70 -27.31 0.17
CA VAL A 422 6.23 -27.32 0.03
C VAL A 422 5.54 -27.46 1.38
N LEU A 423 6.06 -28.30 2.28
CA LEU A 423 5.52 -28.43 3.63
C LEU A 423 5.68 -27.13 4.42
N PHE A 424 6.84 -26.47 4.35
CA PHE A 424 7.07 -25.15 4.95
C PHE A 424 6.04 -24.13 4.46
N LEU A 425 5.84 -24.03 3.14
CA LEU A 425 4.85 -23.13 2.56
C LEU A 425 3.43 -23.45 3.08
N ARG A 426 3.01 -24.72 3.09
CA ARG A 426 1.69 -25.13 3.61
C ARG A 426 1.48 -24.84 5.09
N THR A 427 2.56 -24.83 5.87
CA THR A 427 2.52 -24.65 7.32
C THR A 427 2.41 -23.17 7.69
N HIS A 428 3.02 -22.30 6.89
CA HIS A 428 3.20 -20.89 7.24
C HIS A 428 2.41 -19.93 6.35
N PHE A 429 1.85 -20.39 5.23
CA PHE A 429 1.12 -19.58 4.28
C PHE A 429 -0.21 -20.21 3.88
N HIS A 430 -1.18 -19.36 3.57
CA HIS A 430 -2.47 -19.72 3.00
C HIS A 430 -2.74 -18.88 1.74
N CYS A 431 -3.74 -19.27 0.97
CA CYS A 431 -4.08 -18.59 -0.27
C CYS A 431 -5.08 -17.46 -0.08
N HIS A 432 -4.74 -16.28 -0.59
CA HIS A 432 -5.67 -15.19 -0.85
C HIS A 432 -6.00 -15.18 -2.34
N CYS A 433 -7.18 -15.69 -2.70
CA CYS A 433 -7.56 -15.94 -4.09
C CYS A 433 -7.83 -14.67 -4.87
N TYR A 434 -7.49 -14.68 -6.16
CA TYR A 434 -7.86 -13.60 -7.06
C TYR A 434 -9.36 -13.61 -7.37
N GLN A 435 -9.90 -12.46 -7.78
CA GLN A 435 -11.28 -12.35 -8.26
C GLN A 435 -11.62 -13.46 -9.26
N GLY A 436 -12.80 -14.06 -9.07
CA GLY A 436 -13.27 -15.21 -9.86
C GLY A 436 -12.82 -16.57 -9.33
N TRP A 437 -12.02 -16.64 -8.26
CA TRP A 437 -11.54 -17.90 -7.67
C TRP A 437 -11.85 -17.98 -6.17
N GLN A 438 -12.09 -19.20 -5.69
CA GLN A 438 -12.38 -19.49 -4.29
C GLN A 438 -11.86 -20.89 -3.88
N GLY A 439 -11.93 -21.18 -2.59
CA GLY A 439 -11.41 -22.40 -1.97
C GLY A 439 -10.03 -22.19 -1.35
N SER A 440 -9.63 -23.10 -0.45
CA SER A 440 -8.37 -22.98 0.30
C SER A 440 -7.11 -22.94 -0.57
N GLY A 441 -7.17 -23.45 -1.80
CA GLY A 441 -6.10 -23.40 -2.80
C GLY A 441 -6.52 -22.72 -4.11
N CYS A 442 -7.59 -21.91 -4.09
CA CYS A 442 -8.11 -21.19 -5.27
C CYS A 442 -8.46 -22.11 -6.47
N GLN A 443 -8.88 -23.34 -6.17
CA GLN A 443 -9.10 -24.40 -7.15
C GLN A 443 -10.45 -24.29 -7.87
N THR A 444 -11.44 -23.65 -7.26
CA THR A 444 -12.80 -23.52 -7.81
C THR A 444 -13.08 -22.12 -8.33
N ARG A 445 -13.86 -22.01 -9.42
CA ARG A 445 -14.38 -20.72 -9.87
C ARG A 445 -15.44 -20.24 -8.86
N ALA A 446 -15.35 -18.97 -8.48
CA ALA A 446 -16.41 -18.33 -7.71
C ALA A 446 -17.65 -18.17 -8.60
N GLY A 447 -18.82 -18.58 -8.10
CA GLY A 447 -20.08 -18.33 -8.80
C GLY A 447 -20.41 -16.83 -8.86
N PRO A 448 -21.31 -16.40 -9.76
CA PRO A 448 -21.84 -15.03 -9.70
C PRO A 448 -22.46 -14.82 -8.31
N ARG A 449 -22.04 -13.76 -7.60
CA ARG A 449 -22.63 -13.42 -6.31
C ARG A 449 -24.11 -13.10 -6.51
N SER A 450 -24.98 -13.87 -5.86
CA SER A 450 -26.38 -13.51 -5.73
C SER A 450 -26.52 -12.37 -4.72
N ASP A 451 -27.00 -11.20 -5.13
CA ASP A 451 -27.33 -10.08 -4.24
C ASP A 451 -28.55 -10.35 -3.32
N ALA A 452 -28.95 -11.61 -3.16
CA ALA A 452 -30.01 -12.00 -2.26
C ALA A 452 -29.44 -12.38 -0.89
N PRO A 453 -29.92 -11.79 0.23
CA PRO A 453 -29.68 -12.40 1.53
C PRO A 453 -30.27 -13.81 1.50
N GLY A 454 -29.42 -14.82 1.65
CA GLY A 454 -29.87 -16.21 1.73
C GLY A 454 -30.90 -16.36 2.85
N PRO A 455 -31.93 -17.20 2.68
CA PRO A 455 -32.93 -17.41 3.70
C PRO A 455 -32.23 -17.90 4.98
N LEU A 456 -32.54 -17.25 6.10
CA LEU A 456 -32.19 -17.74 7.43
C LEU A 456 -32.65 -19.20 7.51
N ALA A 457 -31.71 -20.13 7.55
CA ALA A 457 -32.01 -21.51 7.87
C ALA A 457 -32.66 -21.53 9.27
N PRO A 458 -33.83 -22.18 9.45
CA PRO A 458 -34.47 -22.26 10.75
C PRO A 458 -33.70 -23.28 11.58
N LEU A 459 -32.63 -22.84 12.24
CA LEU A 459 -31.95 -23.64 13.27
C LEU A 459 -32.80 -23.60 14.55
N GLY A 460 -33.65 -24.62 14.70
CA GLY A 460 -33.93 -25.23 16.01
C GLY A 460 -34.95 -24.54 16.91
N LEU A 461 -36.23 -24.56 16.55
CA LEU A 461 -37.34 -24.47 17.52
C LEU A 461 -37.61 -25.80 18.26
N GLY A 462 -36.78 -26.84 18.05
CA GLY A 462 -36.99 -28.19 18.58
C GLY A 462 -36.35 -28.51 19.93
N VAL A 463 -35.71 -27.56 20.63
CA VAL A 463 -35.02 -27.82 21.92
C VAL A 463 -35.68 -27.08 23.10
N LEU A 464 -36.75 -26.33 22.87
CA LEU A 464 -37.47 -25.59 23.92
C LEU A 464 -38.66 -26.34 24.55
N TRP A 465 -38.84 -27.63 24.26
CA TRP A 465 -39.97 -28.42 24.81
C TRP A 465 -39.56 -29.62 25.70
N LEU A 466 -38.28 -29.79 26.03
CA LEU A 466 -37.82 -30.92 26.86
C LEU A 466 -37.10 -30.52 28.16
N LEU A 467 -37.15 -29.25 28.56
CA LEU A 467 -36.58 -28.77 29.83
C LEU A 467 -37.59 -28.06 30.75
N ALA A 468 -38.90 -28.27 30.51
CA ALA A 468 -39.98 -27.87 31.42
C ALA A 468 -40.60 -29.08 32.15
N SER A 469 -39.77 -30.07 32.45
CA SER A 469 -40.13 -31.20 33.30
C SER A 469 -38.90 -31.55 34.10
N TRP A 470 -38.80 -30.94 35.28
CA TRP A 470 -37.87 -31.17 36.41
C TRP A 470 -37.29 -29.84 36.90
N CYS A 471 -38.16 -29.07 37.55
CA CYS A 471 -37.87 -28.24 38.71
C CYS A 471 -39.07 -28.32 39.65
#